data_AF-A0A0L6CL62-F1
#
_entry.id   AF-A0A0L6CL62-F1
#
_cell.length_a   1.000
_cell.length_b   1.000
_cell.length_c   1.000
_cell.angle_alpha   90.00
_cell.angle_beta   90.00
_cell.angle_gamma   90.00
#
_symmetry.space_group_name_H-M   'P 1'
#
loop_
_entity.id
_entity.type
_entity.pdbx_description
1 polymer ?
#
loop_
_entity_poly.entity_id
_entity_poly.type
_entity_poly.pdbx_seq_one_letter_code
_entity_poly.pdbx_strand_id
1 'polypeptide(L)' 'MDSTTRRRPTPIPRDTTGLTWRYRFFWRLEYAVLHWGGPPQPALDRDPREKLRRERAAKVEAARAELTRGATDE' A
#
# COMPACT_ATOMS: atom_id res chain seq x y z
N MET A 1 2.84 0.16 32.56
CA MET A 1 2.76 0.94 31.31
C MET A 1 3.93 0.53 30.44
N ASP A 2 3.72 -0.39 29.52
CA ASP A 2 4.70 -0.71 28.48
C ASP A 2 3.97 -0.62 27.13
N SER A 3 3.81 0.62 26.68
CA SER A 3 3.17 0.94 25.39
C SER A 3 4.24 1.08 24.30
N THR A 4 5.18 0.15 24.23
CA THR A 4 5.99 -0.03 23.02
C THR A 4 5.14 -0.74 21.97
N THR A 5 4.14 -0.03 21.42
CA THR A 5 3.46 -0.43 20.18
C THR A 5 4.53 -0.59 19.12
N ARG A 6 4.96 -1.83 18.88
CA ARG A 6 5.86 -2.22 17.79
C ARG A 6 5.19 -1.73 16.51
N ARG A 7 5.58 -0.55 15.98
CA ARG A 7 5.02 0.01 14.75
C ARG A 7 5.32 -0.99 13.63
N ARG A 8 4.31 -1.79 13.27
CA ARG A 8 4.44 -2.75 12.17
C ARG A 8 4.27 -1.97 10.86
N PRO A 9 5.08 -2.25 9.84
CA PRO A 9 4.87 -1.68 8.52
C PRO A 9 3.48 -2.05 7.98
N THR A 10 2.86 -1.14 7.24
CA THR A 10 1.55 -1.39 6.61
C THR A 10 1.63 -2.62 5.70
N PRO A 11 0.75 -3.62 5.87
CA PRO A 11 0.77 -4.80 5.02
C PRO A 11 0.48 -4.42 3.57
N ILE A 12 1.30 -4.91 2.64
CA ILE A 12 1.04 -4.76 1.20
C ILE A 12 -0.14 -5.67 0.87
N PRO A 13 -1.31 -5.14 0.44
CA PRO A 13 -2.43 -5.98 0.05
C PRO A 13 -2.01 -6.84 -1.15
N ARG A 14 -2.19 -8.16 -1.03
CA ARG A 14 -2.01 -9.09 -2.16
C ARG A 14 -3.14 -8.99 -3.17
N ASP A 15 -4.29 -8.50 -2.72
CA ASP A 15 -5.46 -8.24 -3.53
C ASP A 15 -5.15 -7.18 -4.60
N THR A 16 -5.70 -7.39 -5.79
CA THR A 16 -5.54 -6.52 -6.96
C THR A 16 -6.88 -5.99 -7.47
N THR A 17 -7.93 -6.18 -6.68
CA THR A 17 -9.27 -5.64 -6.91
C THR A 17 -9.19 -4.15 -7.23
N GLY A 18 -9.73 -3.75 -8.39
CA GLY A 18 -9.70 -2.38 -8.92
C GLY A 18 -8.33 -1.79 -9.27
N LEU A 19 -7.24 -2.57 -9.22
CA LEU A 19 -5.91 -2.10 -9.64
C LEU A 19 -5.62 -2.49 -11.09
N THR A 20 -5.47 -1.49 -11.96
CA THR A 20 -5.04 -1.69 -13.36
C THR A 20 -3.64 -2.29 -13.44
N TRP A 21 -3.38 -3.12 -14.45
CA TRP A 21 -2.05 -3.71 -14.72
C TRP A 21 -0.94 -2.66 -14.83
N ARG A 22 -1.21 -1.52 -15.49
CA ARG A 22 -0.29 -0.38 -15.57
C ARG A 22 0.08 0.16 -14.18
N TYR A 23 -0.91 0.37 -13.31
CA TYR A 23 -0.68 0.83 -11.94
C TYR A 23 0.20 -0.15 -11.16
N ARG A 24 -0.06 -1.46 -11.30
CA ARG A 24 0.76 -2.50 -10.66
C ARG A 24 2.21 -2.47 -11.14
N PHE A 25 2.43 -2.28 -12.44
CA PHE A 25 3.76 -2.21 -13.03
C PHE A 25 4.54 -1.00 -12.50
N PHE A 26 3.97 0.20 -12.58
CA PHE A 26 4.61 1.42 -12.06
C PHE A 26 4.86 1.35 -10.55
N TRP A 27 3.91 0.81 -9.77
CA TRP A 27 4.08 0.66 -8.33
C TRP A 27 5.26 -0.25 -7.99
N ARG A 28 5.45 -1.37 -8.70
CA ARG A 28 6.62 -2.24 -8.49
C ARG A 28 7.92 -1.57 -8.92
N LEU A 29 7.91 -0.80 -10.01
CA LEU A 29 9.07 -0.06 -10.48
C LEU A 29 9.50 0.98 -9.44
N GLU A 30 8.57 1.80 -8.95
CA GLU A 30 8.84 2.82 -7.92
C GLU A 30 9.33 2.18 -6.62
N TYR A 31 8.69 1.08 -6.20
CA TYR A 31 9.15 0.32 -5.04
C TYR A 31 10.56 -0.26 -5.22
N ALA A 32 10.90 -0.75 -6.43
CA ALA A 32 12.23 -1.28 -6.73
C ALA A 32 13.31 -0.19 -6.78
N VAL A 33 12.99 0.98 -7.33
CA VAL A 33 13.89 2.15 -7.32
C VAL A 33 14.16 2.59 -5.87
N LEU A 34 13.12 2.68 -5.04
CA LEU A 34 13.28 2.98 -3.61
C LEU A 34 14.01 1.88 -2.84
N HIS A 35 13.90 0.63 -3.29
CA HIS A 35 14.66 -0.48 -2.73
C HIS A 35 16.17 -0.34 -2.98
N TRP A 36 16.55 0.10 -4.18
CA TRP A 36 17.93 0.21 -4.62
C TRP A 36 18.61 1.53 -4.22
N GLY A 37 17.86 2.65 -4.23
CA GLY A 37 18.40 4.01 -4.05
C GLY A 37 18.05 4.70 -2.73
N GLY A 38 17.38 4.02 -1.79
CA GLY A 38 16.98 4.63 -0.52
C GLY A 38 18.11 4.68 0.51
N PRO A 39 18.30 5.79 1.26
CA PRO A 39 19.23 5.82 2.38
C PRO A 39 18.89 4.70 3.39
N PRO A 40 19.89 4.09 4.05
CA PRO A 40 19.70 2.80 4.71
C PRO A 40 18.60 2.71 5.77
N GLN A 41 18.18 3.80 6.45
CA GLN A 41 17.22 3.71 7.56
C GLN A 41 16.45 5.01 7.82
N PRO A 42 15.47 5.43 7.00
CA PRO A 42 14.49 6.41 7.45
C PRO A 42 13.57 5.77 8.49
N ALA A 43 13.24 6.50 9.56
CA ALA A 43 12.17 6.10 10.49
C ALA A 43 10.88 5.80 9.70
N LEU A 44 10.02 4.90 10.21
CA LEU A 44 8.85 4.38 9.47
C LEU A 44 7.92 5.49 8.91
N ASP A 45 7.84 6.65 9.57
CA ASP A 45 7.08 7.83 9.10
C ASP A 45 7.73 8.61 7.96
N ARG A 46 9.04 8.46 7.78
CA ARG A 46 9.83 9.07 6.70
C ARG A 46 10.19 8.07 5.60
N ASP A 47 9.76 6.82 5.70
CA ASP A 47 10.01 5.82 4.67
C ASP A 47 9.06 6.04 3.47
N PRO A 48 9.57 6.45 2.30
CA PRO A 48 8.75 6.59 1.09
C PRO A 48 8.05 5.28 0.71
N ARG A 49 8.61 4.12 1.09
CA ARG A 49 7.99 2.80 0.87
C ARG A 49 6.72 2.64 1.69
N GLU A 50 6.67 3.21 2.90
CA GLU A 50 5.49 3.14 3.77
C GLU A 50 4.34 3.99 3.20
N LYS A 51 4.65 5.16 2.63
CA LYS A 51 3.67 5.98 1.91
C LYS A 51 3.04 5.20 0.75
N LEU A 52 3.86 4.57 -0.10
CA LEU A 52 3.41 3.72 -1.21
C LEU A 52 2.52 2.54 -0.77
N ARG A 53 2.79 1.96 0.41
CA ARG A 53 1.98 0.88 0.98
C ARG A 53 0.62 1.38 1.43
N ARG A 54 0.57 2.52 2.13
CA ARG A 54 -0.68 3.15 2.59
C ARG A 54 -1.57 3.54 1.42
N GLU A 55 -0.99 4.15 0.39
CA GLU A 55 -1.73 4.52 -0.83
C GLU A 55 -2.32 3.30 -1.54
N ARG A 56 -1.54 2.22 -1.65
CA ARG A 56 -2.02 0.97 -2.23
C ARG A 56 -3.15 0.35 -1.41
N ALA A 57 -3.03 0.35 -0.08
CA ALA A 57 -4.08 -0.13 0.81
C ALA A 57 -5.37 0.68 0.63
N ALA A 58 -5.28 2.02 0.62
CA ALA A 58 -6.42 2.89 0.42
C ALA A 58 -7.11 2.64 -0.94
N LYS A 59 -6.35 2.42 -2.02
CA LYS A 59 -6.92 2.09 -3.33
C LYS A 59 -7.64 0.75 -3.36
N VAL A 60 -7.06 -0.28 -2.74
CA VAL A 60 -7.70 -1.61 -2.66
C VAL A 60 -8.98 -1.54 -1.83
N GLU A 61 -8.97 -0.83 -0.71
CA GLU A 61 -10.16 -0.66 0.12
C GLU A 61 -11.25 0.14 -0.61
N ALA A 62 -10.90 1.20 -1.35
CA ALA A 62 -11.85 1.95 -2.17
C ALA A 62 -12.47 1.06 -3.27
N ALA A 63 -11.66 0.28 -3.98
CA ALA A 63 -12.13 -0.64 -5.01
C ALA A 63 -13.03 -1.75 -4.44
N ARG A 64 -12.70 -2.28 -3.26
CA ARG A 64 -13.56 -3.23 -2.54
C ARG A 64 -14.90 -2.61 -2.18
N ALA A 65 -14.90 -1.37 -1.70
CA ALA A 65 -16.14 -0.65 -1.39
C ALA A 65 -17.01 -0.41 -2.64
N GLU A 66 -16.41 -0.14 -3.80
CA GLU A 66 -17.12 -0.03 -5.08
C GLU A 66 -17.75 -1.36 -5.51
N LEU A 67 -17.01 -2.47 -5.42
CA LEU A 67 -17.57 -3.80 -5.71
C LEU A 67 -18.74 -4.15 -4.78
N THR A 68 -18.62 -3.89 -3.48
CA THR A 68 -19.72 -4.15 -2.53
C THR A 68 -20.95 -3.30 -2.86
N ARG A 69 -20.79 -2.04 -3.27
CA ARG A 69 -21.93 -1.21 -3.71
C ARG A 69 -22.62 -1.76 -4.96
N GLY A 70 -21.85 -2.20 -5.96
CA GLY A 70 -22.43 -2.80 -7.17
C GLY A 70 -23.15 -4.13 -6.92
N ALA A 71 -22.74 -4.89 -5.90
CA ALA A 71 -23.38 -6.15 -5.53
C ALA A 71 -24.74 -5.99 -4.81
N THR A 72 -25.15 -4.76 -4.45
CA THR A 72 -26.42 -4.49 -3.76
C THR A 72 -27.48 -3.88 -4.69
N ASP A 73 -27.19 -3.77 -5.99
CA ASP A 73 -28.04 -3.14 -7.02
C ASP A 73 -28.63 -4.18 -8.03
N GLU A 74 -28.57 -5.48 -7.72
CA GLU A 74 -29.31 -6.57 -8.41
C GLU A 74 -30.37 -7.17 -7.48
#